data_AF-A0A936WPA0-F1
#
_entry.id   AF-A0A936WPA0-F1
#
_cell.length_a   1.000
_cell.length_b   1.000
_cell.length_c   1.000
_cell.angle_alpha   90.00
_cell.angle_beta   90.00
_cell.angle_gamma   90.00
#
_symmetry.space_group_name_H-M   'P 1'
#
loop_
_entity.id
_entity.type
_entity.pdbx_description
1 polymer ?
#
loop_
_entity_poly.entity_id
_entity_poly.type
_entity_poly.pdbx_seq_one_letter_code
_entity_poly.pdbx_strand_id
1 'polypeptide(L)'
;MTNNDILKKLRVALKLRDTDIVMILALADFSMSEPEVNALFRNEEHPNYKPAGDQVLRNFLNGLIIHLRGPMEKPVAGALPGSKRR
;
A
#
# COMPACT_ATOMS: atom_id res chain seq x y z
N MET A 1 -4.53 2.34 -16.93
CA MET A 1 -3.97 2.78 -15.64
C MET A 1 -3.68 1.52 -14.84
N THR A 2 -2.41 1.24 -14.60
CA THR A 2 -1.95 0.04 -13.86
C THR A 2 -1.85 0.34 -12.37
N ASN A 3 -1.67 -0.70 -11.54
CA ASN A 3 -1.40 -0.51 -10.11
C ASN A 3 -0.11 0.28 -9.87
N ASN A 4 0.90 0.09 -10.72
CA ASN A 4 2.14 0.87 -10.70
C ASN A 4 1.87 2.36 -10.94
N ASP A 5 0.98 2.71 -11.88
CA ASP A 5 0.58 4.10 -12.12
C ASP A 5 -0.06 4.73 -10.88
N ILE A 6 -0.94 3.98 -10.19
CA ILE A 6 -1.61 4.45 -8.97
C ILE A 6 -0.58 4.70 -7.86
N LEU A 7 0.30 3.73 -7.61
CA LEU A 7 1.37 3.86 -6.62
C LEU A 7 2.29 5.05 -6.95
N LYS A 8 2.64 5.23 -8.23
CA LYS A 8 3.51 6.33 -8.67
C LYS A 8 2.84 7.69 -8.47
N LYS A 9 1.55 7.81 -8.80
CA LYS A 9 0.76 9.03 -8.56
C LYS A 9 0.66 9.36 -7.07
N LEU A 10 0.37 8.36 -6.22
CA LEU A 10 0.27 8.55 -4.77
C LEU A 10 1.61 8.95 -4.16
N ARG A 11 2.71 8.31 -4.59
CA ARG A 11 4.06 8.67 -4.17
C ARG A 11 4.36 10.15 -4.44
N VAL A 12 4.09 10.62 -5.65
CA VAL A 12 4.34 12.02 -6.03
C VAL A 12 3.40 12.97 -5.29
N ALA A 13 2.10 12.65 -5.21
CA ALA A 13 1.10 13.47 -4.55
C ALA A 13 1.38 13.67 -3.05
N LEU A 14 1.87 12.62 -2.38
CA LEU A 14 2.19 12.64 -0.95
C LEU A 14 3.67 12.92 -0.66
N LYS A 15 4.49 13.19 -1.70
CA LYS A 15 5.94 13.43 -1.61
C LYS A 15 6.69 12.33 -0.85
N LEU A 16 6.29 11.08 -1.03
CA LEU A 16 6.88 9.92 -0.37
C LEU A 16 8.18 9.50 -1.07
N ARG A 17 9.17 9.11 -0.28
CA ARG A 17 10.40 8.44 -0.75
C ARG A 17 10.18 6.93 -0.74
N ASP A 18 11.08 6.21 -1.41
CA ASP A 18 11.04 4.74 -1.48
C ASP A 18 11.11 4.13 -0.06
N THR A 19 11.91 4.73 0.85
CA THR A 19 11.96 4.37 2.27
C THR A 19 10.62 4.53 2.99
N ASP A 20 9.90 5.60 2.68
CA ASP A 20 8.62 5.91 3.32
C ASP A 20 7.56 4.89 2.87
N ILE A 21 7.62 4.46 1.61
CA ILE A 21 6.74 3.40 1.07
C ILE A 21 7.04 2.05 1.73
N VAL A 22 8.31 1.70 1.94
CA VAL A 22 8.69 0.49 2.70
C VAL A 22 8.07 0.53 4.11
N MET A 23 8.21 1.66 4.81
CA MET A 23 7.64 1.82 6.15
C MET A 23 6.11 1.73 6.14
N ILE A 24 5.45 2.36 5.16
CA ILE A 24 3.99 2.31 5.00
C ILE A 24 3.50 0.88 4.77
N LEU A 25 4.18 0.12 3.91
CA LEU A 25 3.85 -1.28 3.68
C LEU A 25 4.03 -2.12 4.95
N ALA A 26 5.10 -1.87 5.71
CA ALA A 26 5.36 -2.56 6.98
C ALA A 26 4.25 -2.32 8.02
N LEU A 27 3.59 -1.15 8.01
CA LEU A 27 2.44 -0.87 8.89
C LEU A 27 1.23 -1.78 8.60
N ALA A 28 1.13 -2.34 7.39
CA ALA A 28 0.07 -3.26 6.99
C ALA A 28 0.52 -4.73 7.04
N ASP A 29 1.52 -5.04 7.87
CA ASP A 29 2.16 -6.37 7.98
C ASP A 29 2.71 -6.89 6.64
N PHE A 30 3.04 -5.98 5.71
CA PHE A 30 3.59 -6.33 4.41
C PHE A 30 5.05 -5.88 4.31
N SER A 31 5.97 -6.82 4.43
CA SER A 31 7.39 -6.54 4.29
C SER A 31 7.78 -6.55 2.81
N MET A 32 8.47 -5.50 2.38
CA MET A 32 9.03 -5.37 1.04
C MET A 32 10.32 -4.57 1.13
N SER A 33 11.35 -4.99 0.41
CA SER A 33 12.65 -4.32 0.46
C SER A 33 12.70 -3.06 -0.42
N GLU A 34 13.62 -2.13 -0.14
CA GLU A 34 13.80 -0.93 -0.98
C GLU A 34 14.05 -1.26 -2.46
N PRO A 35 14.88 -2.26 -2.84
CA PRO A 35 15.06 -2.62 -4.23
C PRO A 35 13.78 -3.13 -4.91
N GLU A 36 12.93 -3.84 -4.17
CA GLU A 36 11.64 -4.32 -4.67
C GLU A 36 10.65 -3.17 -4.86
N VAL A 37 10.59 -2.23 -3.91
CA VAL A 37 9.80 -0.99 -4.06
C VAL A 37 10.28 -0.22 -5.29
N ASN A 38 11.59 -0.06 -5.46
CA ASN A 38 12.17 0.65 -6.59
C ASN A 38 11.81 -0.02 -7.92
N ALA A 39 11.81 -1.36 -7.98
CA ALA A 39 11.42 -2.12 -9.15
C ALA A 39 9.97 -1.83 -9.62
N LEU A 40 9.06 -1.49 -8.70
CA LEU A 40 7.67 -1.12 -9.05
C LEU A 40 7.56 0.24 -9.76
N PHE A 41 8.55 1.13 -9.59
CA PHE A 41 8.52 2.48 -10.14
C PHE A 41 9.37 2.66 -11.39
N ARG A 42 10.08 1.61 -11.83
CA ARG A 42 10.86 1.64 -13.07
C ARG A 42 9.94 1.71 -14.29
N ASN A 43 10.52 2.11 -15.42
CA ASN A 43 9.82 2.04 -16.70
C ASN A 43 9.56 0.59 -17.09
N GLU A 44 8.45 0.33 -17.78
CA GLU A 44 8.02 -1.02 -18.14
C GLU A 44 9.04 -1.78 -19.02
N GLU A 45 9.85 -1.05 -19.77
CA GLU A 45 10.93 -1.59 -20.62
C GLU A 45 12.20 -1.96 -19.82
N HIS A 46 12.27 -1.63 -18.53
CA HIS A 46 13.45 -1.91 -17.73
C HIS A 46 13.51 -3.41 -17.36
N PRO A 47 14.66 -4.10 -17.49
CA PRO A 47 14.82 -5.52 -17.13
C PRO A 47 14.43 -5.93 -15.69
N ASN A 48 14.30 -4.94 -14.80
CA ASN A 48 14.02 -5.11 -13.38
C ASN A 48 12.65 -4.52 -13.02
N TYR A 49 11.87 -4.09 -14.01
CA TYR A 49 10.50 -3.65 -13.78
C TYR A 49 9.69 -4.82 -13.26
N LYS A 50 8.91 -4.56 -12.21
CA LYS A 50 7.96 -5.52 -11.69
C LYS A 50 6.57 -4.90 -11.64
N PRO A 51 5.54 -5.57 -12.20
CA PRO A 51 4.18 -5.11 -12.04
C PRO A 51 3.77 -5.24 -10.56
N ALA A 52 3.13 -4.20 -10.04
CA ALA A 52 2.54 -4.20 -8.71
C ALA A 52 1.25 -5.03 -8.75
N GLY A 53 1.24 -6.16 -8.05
CA GLY A 53 0.01 -6.93 -7.87
C GLY A 53 -1.01 -6.17 -7.01
N ASP A 54 -2.28 -6.58 -7.10
CA ASP A 54 -3.37 -5.99 -6.31
C ASP A 54 -3.10 -6.08 -4.80
N GLN A 55 -2.37 -7.11 -4.36
CA GLN A 55 -1.98 -7.28 -2.97
C GLN A 55 -1.07 -6.14 -2.48
N VAL A 56 -0.13 -5.69 -3.31
CA VAL A 56 0.78 -4.59 -2.97
C VAL A 56 0.00 -3.30 -2.84
N LEU A 57 -0.88 -3.00 -3.80
CA LEU A 57 -1.70 -1.80 -3.77
C LEU A 57 -2.65 -1.79 -2.56
N ARG A 58 -3.31 -2.92 -2.27
CA ARG A 58 -4.19 -3.07 -1.09
C ARG A 58 -3.45 -2.79 0.21
N ASN A 59 -2.29 -3.43 0.39
CA ASN A 59 -1.49 -3.25 1.61
C ASN A 59 -0.90 -1.86 1.71
N PHE A 60 -0.48 -1.25 0.59
CA PHE A 60 -0.04 0.14 0.58
C PHE A 60 -1.15 1.11 1.01
N LEU A 61 -2.37 0.95 0.50
CA LEU A 61 -3.51 1.77 0.88
C LEU A 61 -3.88 1.57 2.36
N ASN A 62 -3.88 0.34 2.86
CA ASN A 62 -4.10 0.06 4.28
C ASN A 62 -3.01 0.69 5.16
N GLY A 63 -1.75 0.58 4.75
CA GLY A 63 -0.62 1.21 5.40
C GLY A 63 -0.74 2.74 5.40
N LEU A 64 -1.19 3.33 4.29
CA LEU A 64 -1.41 4.77 4.16
C LEU A 64 -2.49 5.27 5.12
N ILE A 65 -3.57 4.49 5.29
CA ILE A 65 -4.61 4.80 6.27
C ILE A 65 -4.00 4.86 7.68
N ILE A 66 -3.20 3.85 8.06
CA ILE A 66 -2.53 3.81 9.37
C ILE A 66 -1.54 4.98 9.52
N HIS A 67 -0.79 5.29 8.46
CA HIS A 67 0.20 6.36 8.47
C HIS A 67 -0.43 7.75 8.62
N LEU A 68 -1.53 8.03 7.91
CA LEU A 68 -2.17 9.36 7.89
C LEU A 68 -3.21 9.56 8.98
N ARG A 69 -3.92 8.51 9.40
CA ARG A 69 -5.00 8.59 10.40
C ARG A 69 -4.60 8.06 11.78
N GLY A 70 -3.44 7.42 11.88
CA GLY A 70 -3.05 6.64 13.04
C GLY A 70 -3.59 5.20 12.98
N PRO A 71 -3.07 4.29 13.83
CA PRO A 71 -3.59 2.93 13.93
C PRO A 71 -5.07 3.01 14.32
N MET A 72 -5.93 2.49 13.45
CA MET A 72 -7.30 2.21 13.83
C MET A 72 -7.22 1.22 15.00
N GLU A 73 -7.75 1.56 16.17
CA GLU A 73 -8.00 0.55 17.19
C GLU A 73 -8.77 -0.56 16.49
N LYS A 74 -8.18 -1.77 16.41
CA LYS A 74 -8.82 -2.89 15.74
C LYS A 74 -10.26 -2.93 16.24
N PRO A 75 -11.28 -2.90 15.35
CA PRO A 75 -12.61 -3.25 15.80
C PRO A 75 -12.46 -4.64 16.38
N VAL A 76 -12.69 -4.77 17.69
CA VAL A 76 -12.77 -6.05 18.39
C VAL A 76 -13.54 -7.00 17.48
N ALA A 77 -12.93 -8.14 17.15
CA ALA A 77 -13.56 -9.16 16.32
C ALA A 77 -14.92 -9.51 16.95
N GLY A 78 -16.00 -8.93 16.42
CA GLY A 78 -17.31 -8.94 17.08
C GLY A 78 -18.25 -7.79 16.72
N ALA A 79 -17.76 -6.63 16.28
CA ALA A 79 -18.63 -5.51 15.93
C ALA A 79 -18.94 -5.44 14.42
N LEU A 80 -19.81 -6.32 13.94
CA LEU A 80 -20.67 -6.04 12.78
C LEU A 80 -22.01 -5.51 13.31
N PRO A 81 -22.25 -4.19 13.40
CA PRO A 81 -23.60 -3.69 13.58
C PRO A 81 -24.25 -3.64 12.20
N GLY A 82 -24.91 -4.72 11.77
CA GLY A 82 -25.72 -4.62 10.54
C GLY A 82 -25.99 -5.88 9.72
N SER A 83 -26.19 -7.05 10.33
CA SER A 83 -27.10 -8.04 9.74
C SER A 83 -28.36 -8.10 10.59
N LYS A 84 -29.14 -7.01 10.52
CA LYS A 84 -30.56 -7.07 10.90
C LYS A 84 -31.25 -7.95 9.88
N ARG A 85 -31.58 -9.17 10.34
CA ARG A 85 -32.78 -9.93 10.04
C ARG A 85 -33.71 -9.27 9.02
N ARG A 86 -33.90 -9.91 7.87
CA ARG A 86 -35.19 -10.42 7.37
C ARG A 86 -34.95 -11.38 6.22
#